data_AF-A0A2V8QJ91-F1
#
_entry.id   AF-A0A2V8QJ91-F1
#
_cell.length_a   1.000
_cell.length_b   1.000
_cell.length_c   1.000
_cell.angle_alpha   90.00
_cell.angle_beta   90.00
_cell.angle_gamma   90.00
#
_symmetry.space_group_name_H-M   'P 1'
#
loop_
_entity.id
_entity.type
_entity.pdbx_description
1 polymer ?
#
loop_
_entity_poly.entity_id
_entity_poly.type
_entity_poly.pdbx_seq_one_letter_code
_entity_poly.pdbx_strand_id
1 'polypeptide(L)'
;MSPKEIAAHYEAKVFDSPEAATTAGFTLTETHEPRNVWNKASAAQSLMLKLRDQKEKGEVKEIGLVIEPWKVTGCYLPNDNSTMNV
;
A
#
# COMPACT_ATOMS: atom_id res chain seq x y z
N MET A 1 8.71 -9.83 12.06
CA MET A 1 8.62 -9.09 10.79
C MET A 1 8.13 -7.69 11.06
N SER A 2 8.89 -6.71 10.62
CA SER A 2 8.55 -5.29 10.63
C SER A 2 7.71 -4.95 9.39
N PRO A 3 6.85 -3.91 9.43
CA PRO A 3 6.06 -3.50 8.26
C PRO A 3 6.91 -3.18 7.02
N LYS A 4 8.15 -2.70 7.19
CA LYS A 4 9.11 -2.53 6.09
C LYS A 4 9.54 -3.86 5.46
N GLU A 5 9.78 -4.89 6.27
CA GLU A 5 10.14 -6.23 5.78
C GLU A 5 8.96 -6.88 5.04
N ILE A 6 7.74 -6.67 5.53
CA ILE A 6 6.51 -7.13 4.86
C ILE A 6 6.40 -6.45 3.49
N ALA A 7 6.51 -5.13 3.43
CA ALA A 7 6.46 -4.42 2.15
C ALA A 7 7.52 -4.93 1.16
N ALA A 8 8.77 -5.13 1.60
CA ALA A 8 9.82 -5.70 0.77
C ALA A 8 9.50 -7.14 0.30
N HIS A 9 8.89 -7.97 1.15
CA HIS A 9 8.49 -9.33 0.81
C HIS A 9 7.42 -9.39 -0.30
N TYR A 10 6.52 -8.40 -0.33
CA TYR A 10 5.48 -8.28 -1.36
C TYR A 10 5.92 -7.44 -2.57
N GLU A 11 7.21 -7.08 -2.67
CA GLU A 11 7.74 -6.16 -3.69
C GLU A 11 6.96 -4.84 -3.74
N ALA A 12 6.47 -4.40 -2.58
CA ALA A 12 5.68 -3.20 -2.45
C ALA A 12 6.56 -1.99 -2.21
N LYS A 13 6.22 -0.88 -2.87
CA LYS A 13 6.93 0.38 -2.71
C LYS A 13 6.62 1.00 -1.36
N VAL A 14 7.64 1.30 -0.57
CA VAL A 14 7.48 1.95 0.74
C VAL A 14 7.59 3.45 0.58
N PHE A 15 6.64 4.17 1.14
CA PHE A 15 6.64 5.63 1.20
C PHE A 15 6.63 6.08 2.66
N ASP A 16 7.35 7.16 2.96
CA ASP A 16 7.37 7.73 4.31
C ASP A 16 6.18 8.67 4.56
N SER A 17 5.46 9.09 3.51
CA SER A 17 4.33 10.02 3.60
C SER A 17 3.32 9.81 2.45
N PRO A 18 2.02 10.11 2.69
CA PRO A 18 0.98 9.98 1.66
C PRO A 18 1.26 10.85 0.44
N GLU A 19 1.81 12.05 0.65
CA GLU A 19 2.18 12.99 -0.42
C GLU A 19 3.21 12.40 -1.38
N ALA A 20 4.18 11.62 -0.87
CA ALA A 20 5.20 10.96 -1.70
C ALA A 20 4.58 9.85 -2.57
N ALA A 21 3.61 9.12 -2.04
CA ALA A 21 2.87 8.12 -2.79
C ALA A 21 2.03 8.77 -3.91
N THR A 22 1.27 9.81 -3.59
CA THR A 22 0.45 10.55 -4.57
C THR A 22 1.32 11.20 -5.65
N THR A 23 2.46 11.79 -5.28
CA THR A 23 3.43 12.36 -6.23
C THR A 23 4.00 11.30 -7.17
N ALA A 24 4.17 10.07 -6.68
CA ALA A 24 4.60 8.94 -7.50
C ALA A 24 3.47 8.33 -8.36
N GLY A 25 2.25 8.89 -8.32
CA GLY A 25 1.07 8.41 -9.06
C GLY A 25 0.29 7.31 -8.35
N PHE A 26 0.61 6.99 -7.10
CA PHE A 26 -0.11 5.97 -6.34
C PHE A 26 -1.39 6.56 -5.74
N THR A 27 -2.47 5.80 -5.86
CA THR A 27 -3.75 6.05 -5.20
C THR A 27 -3.71 5.49 -3.79
N LEU A 28 -3.97 6.33 -2.79
CA LEU A 28 -4.09 5.94 -1.39
C LEU A 28 -5.42 5.19 -1.17
N THR A 29 -5.40 4.17 -0.31
CA THR A 29 -6.56 3.34 0.03
C THR A 29 -6.73 3.32 1.56
N GLU A 30 -7.04 2.17 2.15
CA GLU A 30 -7.33 1.99 3.57
C GLU A 30 -6.12 2.41 4.42
N THR A 31 -6.42 3.22 5.44
CA THR A 31 -5.47 3.61 6.47
C THR A 31 -5.81 2.89 7.76
N HIS A 32 -4.83 2.24 8.36
CA HIS A 32 -4.93 1.65 9.68
C HIS A 32 -4.07 2.45 10.67
N GLU A 33 -4.63 2.68 11.85
CA GLU A 33 -3.98 3.39 12.97
C GLU A 33 -3.74 2.44 14.16
N PRO A 34 -2.84 1.44 14.00
CA PRO A 34 -2.59 0.43 15.01
C PRO A 34 -1.86 1.03 16.21
N ARG A 35 -2.41 0.82 17.41
CA ARG A 35 -1.83 1.32 18.68
C ARG A 35 -0.50 0.63 19.08
N ASN A 36 -0.19 -0.53 18.50
CA ASN A 36 1.02 -1.31 18.83
C ASN A 36 1.75 -1.78 17.56
N VAL A 37 3.07 -1.96 17.65
CA VAL A 37 3.95 -2.39 16.54
C VAL A 37 3.51 -3.73 15.92
N TRP A 38 3.03 -4.68 16.74
CA TRP A 38 2.52 -5.96 16.27
C TRP A 38 1.25 -5.81 15.40
N ASN A 39 0.35 -4.91 15.82
CA ASN A 39 -0.85 -4.58 15.06
C ASN A 39 -0.50 -3.85 13.75
N LYS A 40 0.64 -3.15 13.70
CA LYS A 40 1.12 -2.48 12.48
C LYS A 40 1.66 -3.46 11.45
N ALA A 41 2.40 -4.47 11.88
CA ALA A 41 2.82 -5.54 10.99
C ALA A 41 1.60 -6.30 10.43
N SER A 42 0.64 -6.64 11.28
CA SER A 42 -0.60 -7.30 10.86
C SER A 42 -1.43 -6.44 9.90
N ALA A 43 -1.62 -5.15 10.20
CA ALA A 43 -2.32 -4.22 9.33
C ALA A 43 -1.64 -4.07 7.96
N ALA A 44 -0.31 -3.92 7.95
CA ALA A 44 0.48 -3.88 6.72
C ALA A 44 0.30 -5.17 5.91
N GLN A 45 0.34 -6.35 6.57
CA GLN A 45 0.14 -7.63 5.91
C GLN A 45 -1.26 -7.74 5.28
N SER A 46 -2.32 -7.36 6.01
CA SER A 46 -3.69 -7.37 5.49
C SER A 46 -3.86 -6.45 4.29
N LEU A 47 -3.30 -5.24 4.34
CA LEU A 47 -3.28 -4.31 3.21
C LEU A 47 -2.55 -4.90 2.00
N MET A 48 -1.33 -5.43 2.22
CA MET A 48 -0.53 -6.02 1.16
C MET A 48 -1.21 -7.23 0.52
N LEU A 49 -1.90 -8.06 1.31
CA LEU A 49 -2.66 -9.21 0.80
C LEU A 49 -3.78 -8.75 -0.14
N LYS A 50 -4.58 -7.76 0.27
CA LYS A 50 -5.66 -7.17 -0.55
C LYS A 50 -5.12 -6.53 -1.84
N LEU A 51 -4.00 -5.81 -1.75
CA LEU A 51 -3.40 -5.13 -2.89
C LEU A 51 -2.76 -6.13 -3.86
N ARG A 52 -2.14 -7.19 -3.34
CA ARG A 52 -1.62 -8.28 -4.13
C ARG A 52 -2.72 -9.02 -4.88
N ASP A 53 -3.85 -9.30 -4.23
CA ASP A 53 -5.01 -9.91 -4.91
C ASP A 53 -5.47 -9.06 -6.12
N GLN A 54 -5.57 -7.74 -5.95
CA GLN A 54 -5.88 -6.81 -7.06
C GLN A 54 -4.79 -6.81 -8.15
N LYS A 55 -3.51 -6.94 -7.77
CA LYS A 55 -2.40 -7.04 -8.72
C LYS A 55 -2.46 -8.33 -9.52
N GLU A 56 -2.76 -9.45 -8.86
CA GLU A 56 -2.94 -10.77 -9.50
C GLU A 56 -4.16 -10.78 -10.44
N LYS A 57 -5.20 -10.01 -10.13
CA LYS A 57 -6.35 -9.75 -11.03
C LYS A 57 -6.03 -8.81 -12.20
N GLY A 58 -4.91 -8.11 -12.17
CA GLY A 58 -4.52 -7.13 -13.19
C GLY A 58 -5.20 -5.76 -13.06
N GLU A 59 -5.85 -5.48 -11.94
CA GLU A 59 -6.52 -4.20 -11.65
C GLU A 59 -5.51 -3.09 -11.32
N VAL A 60 -4.40 -3.45 -10.70
CA VAL A 60 -3.34 -2.53 -10.29
C VAL A 60 -1.98 -2.96 -10.86
N LYS A 61 -1.18 -1.97 -11.27
CA LYS A 61 0.14 -2.16 -11.86
C LYS A 61 1.21 -2.38 -10.79
N GLU A 62 1.20 -1.54 -9.77
CA GLU A 62 2.14 -1.60 -8.63
C GLU A 62 1.38 -1.46 -7.32
N ILE A 63 1.95 -1.99 -6.25
CA ILE A 63 1.40 -1.90 -4.90
C ILE A 63 2.43 -1.22 -3.99
N GLY A 64 1.95 -0.57 -2.96
CA GLY A 64 2.78 0.19 -2.05
C GLY A 64 2.18 0.33 -0.66
N LEU A 65 3.02 0.74 0.27
CA LEU A 65 2.67 0.96 1.65
C LEU A 65 3.25 2.30 2.10
N VAL A 66 2.40 3.18 2.61
CA VAL A 66 2.84 4.38 3.32
C VAL A 66 3.00 4.00 4.79
N ILE A 67 4.21 4.18 5.33
CA ILE A 67 4.53 3.87 6.72
C ILE A 67 4.82 5.17 7.45
N GLU A 68 3.86 5.62 8.24
CA GLU A 68 3.99 6.79 9.12
C GLU A 68 4.22 6.31 10.56
N PRO A 69 4.68 7.14 11.51
CA PRO A 69 5.01 6.70 12.86
C PRO A 69 3.88 5.90 13.55
N TRP A 70 2.63 6.39 13.46
CA TRP A 70 1.46 5.84 14.16
C TRP A 70 0.40 5.21 13.25
N LYS A 71 0.59 5.31 11.93
CA LYS A 71 -0.37 4.86 10.94
C LYS A 71 0.30 4.16 9.77
N VAL A 72 -0.46 3.30 9.10
CA VAL A 72 -0.04 2.60 7.88
C VAL A 72 -1.14 2.71 6.86
N THR A 73 -0.82 3.18 5.67
CA THR A 73 -1.81 3.38 4.60
C THR A 73 -1.41 2.53 3.42
N GLY A 74 -2.35 1.74 2.89
CA GLY A 74 -2.15 1.05 1.63
C GLY A 74 -2.15 2.04 0.48
N CYS A 75 -1.36 1.78 -0.55
CA CYS A 75 -1.46 2.52 -1.81
C CYS A 75 -1.24 1.59 -2.99
N TYR A 76 -1.80 1.93 -4.14
CA TYR A 76 -1.62 1.17 -5.37
C TYR A 76 -1.50 2.11 -6.55
N LEU A 77 -0.73 1.70 -7.55
CA LEU A 77 -0.71 2.35 -8.85
C LEU A 77 -1.76 1.63 -9.71
N PRO A 78 -2.88 2.28 -10.06
CA PRO A 78 -3.85 1.67 -10.95
C PRO A 78 -3.18 1.34 -12.29
N ASN A 79 -3.62 0.24 -12.90
CA ASN A 79 -3.23 0.00 -14.28
C ASN A 79 -3.90 1.08 -15.15
N ASP A 80 -3.14 1.75 -16.02
CA ASP A 80 -3.54 2.92 -16.83
C ASP A 80 -4.83 2.69 -17.66
N ASN A 81 -5.26 1.43 -17.75
CA ASN A 81 -6.50 1.01 -18.39
C ASN A 81 -7.80 1.43 -17.66
N SER A 82 -7.73 2.09 -16.49
CA SER A 82 -8.92 2.54 -15.74
C SER A 82 -9.25 4.03 -15.92
N THR A 83 -8.44 4.80 -16.65
CA THR A 83 -8.70 6.22 -16.98
C THR A 83 -9.04 6.39 -18.46
N MET A 84 -10.13 5.76 -18.90
CA MET A 84 -10.82 6.13 -20.14
C MET A 84 -12.34 6.11 -19.91
N ASN A 85 -12.88 7.05 -19.13
CA ASN A 85 -14.27 7.45 -19.31
C ASN A 85 -14.63 8.78 -18.62
N VAL A 86 -14.24 9.92 -19.19
CA VAL A 86 -15.06 11.16 -19.21
C VAL A 86 -14.78 11.96 -20.47
#